data_AF-A0AAE4A8T5-F1
#
_entry.id   AF-A0AAE4A8T5-F1
#
_cell.length_a   1.000
_cell.length_b   1.000
_cell.length_c   1.000
_cell.angle_alpha   90.00
_cell.angle_beta   90.00
_cell.angle_gamma   90.00
#
_symmetry.space_group_name_H-M   'P 1'
#
loop_
_entity.id
_entity.type
_entity.pdbx_description
1 polymer ?
#
loop_
_entity_poly.entity_id
_entity_poly.type
_entity_poly.pdbx_seq_one_letter_code
_entity_poly.pdbx_strand_id
1 'polypeptide(L)'
;MRAPKGLGLAALAGIALAIAPAVAGAAAVPGAAPRIVGGHEAPAGSWPSLVGLLTHGTANTFDAQFCGGTLVAPQWVLTAAHCVRGKSAGDIDVLAGTHTLGDGSGTRVAVTQIRAHAAYSDETKRNDIALLQLATPLTQPAMAIAGPGLEPLWPVGGTAHAAGWGAVAESGSYPTRMREVDLPLVADSVCAARYTVIYAAQQVCAGNVESGGVDTCQGDSGGPLTVTDTAGRPVLMGATSYGSGCAFPGKPGVYTEVLGYRAWIDAGIGWTRAATTDREQVSFAAPASAVQTVTLTASGTAPLALASVAVGGRDAAQFSVGDDGCSQTALPIGASCSVTVTAAPSVTADSSATLTFSGDMPSGSTAVTLGAAPTAIPDPEQPGDGQPATPGPAPAQPAAPAPAQPATPAP
;
A
#
# COMPACT_ATOMS: atom_id res chain seq x y z
N MET A 1 -104.49 49.96 -12.08
CA MET A 1 -104.05 51.37 -11.94
C MET A 1 -102.92 51.43 -10.93
N ARG A 2 -101.85 52.16 -11.30
CA ARG A 2 -100.83 52.77 -10.43
C ARG A 2 -99.81 51.84 -9.75
N ALA A 3 -98.55 52.02 -10.18
CA ALA A 3 -97.35 51.83 -9.35
C ALA A 3 -97.41 52.76 -8.12
N PRO A 4 -96.63 52.49 -7.05
CA PRO A 4 -95.32 53.13 -7.00
C PRO A 4 -94.18 52.35 -6.31
N LYS A 5 -92.97 52.68 -6.76
CA LYS A 5 -91.71 52.95 -6.04
C LYS A 5 -91.16 51.94 -5.00
N GLY A 6 -90.03 51.37 -5.38
CA GLY A 6 -88.75 51.66 -4.70
C GLY A 6 -88.15 50.51 -3.90
N LEU A 7 -86.97 50.02 -4.33
CA LEU A 7 -85.86 49.71 -3.42
C LEU A 7 -84.57 49.51 -4.24
N GLY A 8 -83.48 50.10 -3.75
CA GLY A 8 -82.20 50.19 -4.46
C GLY A 8 -81.49 48.86 -4.62
N LEU A 9 -80.80 48.69 -5.75
CA LEU A 9 -79.73 47.71 -5.88
C LEU A 9 -78.41 48.40 -5.56
N ALA A 10 -77.83 48.04 -4.42
CA ALA A 10 -76.47 48.34 -4.06
C ALA A 10 -75.52 47.67 -5.06
N ALA A 11 -74.54 48.44 -5.55
CA ALA A 11 -73.40 47.93 -6.31
C ALA A 11 -72.57 47.01 -5.40
N LEU A 12 -72.66 45.70 -5.62
CA LEU A 12 -71.67 44.75 -5.11
C LEU A 12 -70.38 44.98 -5.91
N ALA A 13 -69.40 45.59 -5.25
CA ALA A 13 -68.02 45.60 -5.71
C ALA A 13 -67.57 44.14 -5.91
N GLY A 14 -67.39 43.75 -7.17
CA GLY A 14 -66.78 42.48 -7.51
C GLY A 14 -65.35 42.45 -6.99
N ILE A 15 -65.12 41.72 -5.90
CA ILE A 15 -63.78 41.26 -5.57
C ILE A 15 -63.43 40.23 -6.65
N ALA A 16 -62.77 40.70 -7.70
CA ALA A 16 -62.02 39.82 -8.58
C ALA A 16 -60.91 39.21 -7.73
N LEU A 17 -61.12 37.98 -7.28
CA LEU A 17 -60.05 37.16 -6.71
C LEU A 17 -59.09 36.89 -7.87
N ALA A 18 -58.05 37.71 -7.96
CA ALA A 18 -56.90 37.42 -8.81
C ALA A 18 -56.27 36.14 -8.25
N ILE A 19 -56.63 35.01 -8.86
CA ILE A 19 -55.92 33.75 -8.68
C ILE A 19 -54.56 33.99 -9.34
N ALA A 20 -53.59 34.42 -8.54
CA ALA A 20 -52.20 34.37 -8.94
C ALA A 20 -51.93 32.91 -9.34
N PRO A 21 -51.33 32.62 -10.52
CA PRO A 21 -50.83 31.29 -10.76
C PRO A 21 -49.79 31.06 -9.67
N ALA A 22 -50.07 30.11 -8.77
CA ALA A 22 -49.04 29.57 -7.91
C ALA A 22 -47.92 29.12 -8.86
N VAL A 23 -46.80 29.82 -8.82
CA VAL A 23 -45.56 29.27 -9.34
C VAL A 23 -45.34 28.06 -8.46
N ALA A 24 -45.74 26.88 -8.97
CA ALA A 24 -45.33 25.62 -8.43
C ALA A 24 -43.81 25.65 -8.51
N GLY A 25 -43.17 26.01 -7.39
CA GLY A 25 -41.76 25.74 -7.18
C GLY A 25 -41.57 24.28 -7.54
N ALA A 26 -40.64 24.02 -8.45
CA ALA A 26 -40.33 22.69 -8.92
C ALA A 26 -40.28 21.76 -7.71
N ALA A 27 -41.26 20.88 -7.59
CA ALA A 27 -41.14 19.75 -6.70
C ALA A 27 -39.96 18.97 -7.25
N ALA A 28 -38.82 19.03 -6.54
CA ALA A 28 -37.73 18.13 -6.78
C ALA A 28 -38.34 16.72 -6.77
N VAL A 29 -38.32 16.07 -7.92
CA VAL A 29 -38.65 14.65 -8.03
C VAL A 29 -37.76 13.96 -7.00
N PRO A 30 -38.31 13.22 -6.01
CA PRO A 30 -37.48 12.47 -5.08
C PRO A 30 -36.56 11.57 -5.91
N GLY A 31 -35.26 11.87 -5.84
CA GLY A 31 -34.23 11.19 -6.61
C GLY A 31 -34.29 9.68 -6.36
N ALA A 32 -34.03 8.92 -7.42
CA ALA A 32 -33.98 7.47 -7.41
C ALA A 32 -33.21 6.94 -6.18
N ALA A 33 -33.82 5.98 -5.48
CA ALA A 33 -33.22 5.34 -4.31
C ALA A 33 -31.87 4.68 -4.66
N PRO A 34 -30.91 4.63 -3.71
CA PRO A 34 -29.56 4.08 -3.95
C PRO A 34 -29.57 2.54 -4.17
N ARG A 35 -28.58 1.99 -4.88
CA ARG A 35 -28.47 0.60 -5.38
C ARG A 35 -27.01 0.10 -5.31
N ILE A 36 -26.81 -1.20 -4.99
CA ILE A 36 -26.06 -1.73 -3.80
C ILE A 36 -26.82 -1.36 -2.54
N VAL A 37 -26.99 -2.27 -1.56
CA VAL A 37 -27.89 -1.96 -0.44
C VAL A 37 -27.32 -0.73 0.27
N GLY A 38 -28.05 0.38 0.22
CA GLY A 38 -27.62 1.70 0.69
C GLY A 38 -26.45 2.37 -0.06
N GLY A 39 -25.92 1.78 -1.14
CA GLY A 39 -24.83 2.32 -1.97
C GLY A 39 -25.31 3.12 -3.20
N HIS A 40 -24.43 3.78 -3.94
CA HIS A 40 -24.80 4.64 -5.08
C HIS A 40 -24.06 4.26 -6.37
N GLU A 41 -24.39 4.93 -7.49
CA GLU A 41 -23.62 4.72 -8.72
C GLU A 41 -22.18 5.18 -8.52
N ALA A 42 -21.22 4.30 -8.84
CA ALA A 42 -19.83 4.66 -8.77
C ALA A 42 -19.52 5.71 -9.85
N PRO A 43 -18.73 6.75 -9.57
CA PRO A 43 -18.24 7.63 -10.63
C PRO A 43 -17.46 6.84 -11.68
N ALA A 44 -17.66 7.13 -12.96
CA ALA A 44 -16.94 6.44 -14.03
C ALA A 44 -15.42 6.60 -13.84
N GLY A 45 -14.71 5.46 -13.74
CA GLY A 45 -13.26 5.43 -13.54
C GLY A 45 -12.78 5.48 -12.10
N SER A 46 -13.66 5.51 -11.08
CA SER A 46 -13.25 5.48 -9.66
C SER A 46 -12.66 4.13 -9.22
N TRP A 47 -13.04 3.03 -9.88
CA TRP A 47 -12.57 1.66 -9.57
C TRP A 47 -11.84 1.00 -10.73
N PRO A 48 -10.68 1.54 -11.17
CA PRO A 48 -10.00 1.03 -12.36
C PRO A 48 -9.43 -0.38 -12.19
N SER A 49 -9.18 -0.82 -10.95
CA SER A 49 -8.68 -2.16 -10.62
C SER A 49 -9.79 -3.20 -10.38
N LEU A 50 -11.05 -2.79 -10.31
CA LEU A 50 -12.19 -3.70 -10.16
C LEU A 50 -12.38 -4.48 -11.47
N VAL A 51 -12.56 -5.79 -11.34
CA VAL A 51 -12.82 -6.68 -12.48
C VAL A 51 -14.06 -7.54 -12.26
N GLY A 52 -14.72 -7.92 -13.35
CA GLY A 52 -15.79 -8.92 -13.35
C GLY A 52 -15.25 -10.29 -13.75
N LEU A 53 -15.60 -11.32 -12.99
CA LEU A 53 -15.40 -12.72 -13.38
C LEU A 53 -16.60 -13.15 -14.23
N LEU A 54 -16.31 -13.64 -15.44
CA LEU A 54 -17.28 -13.99 -16.44
C LEU A 54 -17.24 -15.48 -16.74
N THR A 55 -18.40 -16.08 -17.00
CA THR A 55 -18.51 -17.42 -17.56
C THR A 55 -17.97 -17.40 -19.00
N HIS A 56 -16.97 -18.26 -19.26
CA HIS A 56 -16.38 -18.37 -20.60
C HIS A 56 -17.43 -18.78 -21.64
N GLY A 57 -17.33 -18.24 -22.86
CA GLY A 57 -18.26 -18.54 -23.96
C GLY A 57 -19.58 -17.74 -23.95
N THR A 58 -19.99 -17.13 -22.84
CA THR A 58 -21.18 -16.25 -22.80
C THR A 58 -20.83 -14.87 -23.32
N ALA A 59 -21.34 -14.48 -24.50
CA ALA A 59 -20.92 -13.24 -25.19
C ALA A 59 -21.32 -11.95 -24.44
N ASN A 60 -22.55 -11.85 -23.96
CA ASN A 60 -23.01 -10.68 -23.21
C ASN A 60 -22.34 -10.66 -21.83
N THR A 61 -21.56 -9.61 -21.55
CA THR A 61 -20.81 -9.51 -20.30
C THR A 61 -21.70 -9.29 -19.07
N PHE A 62 -22.91 -8.76 -19.24
CA PHE A 62 -23.90 -8.69 -18.16
C PHE A 62 -24.39 -10.09 -17.77
N ASP A 63 -24.76 -10.91 -18.76
CA ASP A 63 -25.25 -12.27 -18.52
C ASP A 63 -24.13 -13.22 -18.07
N ALA A 64 -22.89 -12.93 -18.45
CA ALA A 64 -21.74 -13.77 -18.13
C ALA A 64 -21.22 -13.56 -16.70
N GLN A 65 -21.45 -12.38 -16.10
CA GLN A 65 -20.85 -12.02 -14.82
C GLN A 65 -21.43 -12.85 -13.68
N PHE A 66 -20.55 -13.39 -12.83
CA PHE A 66 -20.96 -14.20 -11.68
C PHE A 66 -20.24 -13.84 -10.37
N CYS A 67 -19.08 -13.20 -10.44
CA CYS A 67 -18.32 -12.72 -9.28
C CYS A 67 -17.54 -11.44 -9.63
N GLY A 68 -17.04 -10.76 -8.60
CA GLY A 68 -16.06 -9.70 -8.71
C GLY A 68 -14.63 -10.19 -8.44
N GLY A 69 -13.68 -9.30 -8.66
CA GLY A 69 -12.27 -9.50 -8.35
C GLY A 69 -11.53 -8.16 -8.32
N THR A 70 -10.28 -8.20 -7.90
CA THR A 70 -9.39 -7.05 -7.89
C THR A 70 -8.11 -7.36 -8.65
N LEU A 71 -7.75 -6.52 -9.62
CA LEU A 71 -6.45 -6.56 -10.28
C LEU A 71 -5.37 -6.14 -9.27
N VAL A 72 -4.49 -7.07 -8.89
CA VAL A 72 -3.43 -6.85 -7.89
C VAL A 72 -2.02 -6.81 -8.50
N ALA A 73 -1.88 -7.30 -9.73
CA ALA A 73 -0.73 -7.08 -10.60
C ALA A 73 -1.19 -7.19 -12.06
N PRO A 74 -0.39 -6.78 -13.08
CA PRO A 74 -0.84 -6.74 -14.47
C PRO A 74 -1.47 -8.04 -15.01
N GLN A 75 -1.05 -9.21 -14.52
CA GLN A 75 -1.60 -10.53 -14.91
C GLN A 75 -2.25 -11.28 -13.75
N TRP A 76 -2.51 -10.63 -12.62
CA TRP A 76 -3.00 -11.30 -11.43
C TRP A 76 -4.22 -10.62 -10.84
N VAL A 77 -5.29 -11.40 -10.71
CA VAL A 77 -6.53 -10.98 -10.06
C VAL A 77 -6.70 -11.76 -8.75
N LEU A 78 -7.03 -11.05 -7.68
CA LEU A 78 -7.46 -11.62 -6.40
C LEU A 78 -8.99 -11.68 -6.36
N THR A 79 -9.54 -12.82 -5.94
CA THR A 79 -10.99 -13.06 -5.80
C THR A 79 -11.24 -14.05 -4.65
N ALA A 80 -12.48 -14.46 -4.44
CA ALA A 80 -12.86 -15.46 -3.45
C ALA A 80 -12.67 -16.89 -3.99
N ALA A 81 -12.33 -17.84 -3.10
CA ALA A 81 -12.19 -19.25 -3.48
C ALA A 81 -13.53 -19.87 -3.88
N HIS A 82 -14.63 -19.47 -3.25
CA HIS A 82 -15.96 -19.98 -3.55
C HIS A 82 -16.42 -19.62 -4.98
N CYS A 83 -15.91 -18.52 -5.55
CA CYS A 83 -16.19 -18.13 -6.94
C CYS A 83 -15.60 -19.11 -7.96
N VAL A 84 -14.48 -19.76 -7.62
CA VAL A 84 -13.71 -20.60 -8.54
C VAL A 84 -13.82 -22.09 -8.23
N ARG A 85 -14.51 -22.44 -7.14
CA ARG A 85 -14.66 -23.84 -6.69
C ARG A 85 -15.32 -24.69 -7.78
N GLY A 86 -14.65 -25.80 -8.14
CA GLY A 86 -15.14 -26.74 -9.15
C GLY A 86 -15.03 -26.23 -10.59
N LYS A 87 -14.40 -25.07 -10.81
CA LYS A 87 -14.12 -24.52 -12.14
C LYS A 87 -12.67 -24.78 -12.54
N SER A 88 -12.44 -24.96 -13.83
CA SER A 88 -11.12 -24.92 -14.46
C SER A 88 -10.82 -23.51 -15.00
N ALA A 89 -9.55 -23.23 -15.30
CA ALA A 89 -9.16 -21.93 -15.84
C ALA A 89 -9.92 -21.57 -17.14
N GLY A 90 -10.18 -22.56 -18.00
CA GLY A 90 -10.92 -22.36 -19.26
C GLY A 90 -12.41 -22.06 -19.08
N ASP A 91 -12.96 -22.16 -17.88
CA ASP A 91 -14.37 -21.83 -17.59
C ASP A 91 -14.57 -20.34 -17.26
N ILE A 92 -13.47 -19.58 -17.10
CA ILE A 92 -13.50 -18.22 -16.56
C ILE A 92 -12.74 -17.26 -17.48
N ASP A 93 -13.39 -16.15 -17.81
CA ASP A 93 -12.72 -14.95 -18.31
C ASP A 93 -12.80 -13.83 -17.27
N VAL A 94 -11.91 -12.85 -17.38
CA VAL A 94 -11.91 -11.63 -16.57
C VAL A 94 -12.21 -10.44 -17.47
N LEU A 95 -13.11 -9.56 -17.03
CA LEU A 95 -13.42 -8.29 -17.67
C LEU A 95 -12.90 -7.13 -16.84
N ALA A 96 -12.08 -6.27 -17.45
CA ALA A 96 -11.50 -5.09 -16.80
C ALA A 96 -11.74 -3.80 -17.59
N GLY A 97 -11.70 -2.65 -16.91
CA GLY A 97 -11.78 -1.33 -17.55
C GLY A 97 -13.14 -0.99 -18.13
N THR A 98 -14.21 -1.45 -17.50
CA THR A 98 -15.58 -1.05 -17.83
C THR A 98 -16.29 -0.50 -16.59
N HIS A 99 -17.23 0.41 -16.80
CA HIS A 99 -18.19 0.84 -15.80
C HIS A 99 -19.56 0.16 -15.97
N THR A 100 -19.89 -0.27 -17.20
CA THR A 100 -21.23 -0.75 -17.55
C THR A 100 -21.13 -2.12 -18.21
N LEU A 101 -21.70 -3.15 -17.58
CA LEU A 101 -21.80 -4.47 -18.18
C LEU A 101 -22.77 -4.46 -19.38
N GLY A 102 -22.46 -5.24 -20.40
CA GLY A 102 -23.28 -5.44 -21.60
C GLY A 102 -23.16 -4.34 -22.67
N ASP A 103 -22.43 -3.25 -22.44
CA ASP A 103 -22.29 -2.16 -23.41
C ASP A 103 -21.14 -2.34 -24.43
N GLY A 104 -20.40 -3.45 -24.32
CA GLY A 104 -19.27 -3.79 -25.17
C GLY A 104 -17.95 -3.10 -24.79
N SER A 105 -17.92 -2.30 -23.72
CA SER A 105 -16.69 -1.69 -23.19
C SER A 105 -15.89 -2.67 -22.31
N GLY A 106 -14.62 -2.30 -22.06
CA GLY A 106 -13.69 -3.10 -21.28
C GLY A 106 -12.91 -4.11 -22.11
N THR A 107 -12.02 -4.82 -21.43
CA THR A 107 -11.14 -5.84 -22.02
C THR A 107 -11.44 -7.18 -21.36
N ARG A 108 -11.88 -8.15 -22.17
CA ARG A 108 -12.10 -9.53 -21.73
C ARG A 108 -10.84 -10.36 -21.98
N VAL A 109 -10.31 -10.99 -20.94
CA VAL A 109 -9.08 -11.76 -20.96
C VAL A 109 -9.31 -13.14 -20.38
N ALA A 110 -8.82 -14.18 -21.05
CA ALA A 110 -8.92 -15.55 -20.56
C ALA A 110 -8.05 -15.78 -19.31
N VAL A 111 -8.50 -16.67 -18.44
CA VAL A 111 -7.72 -17.16 -17.30
C VAL A 111 -6.88 -18.37 -17.73
N THR A 112 -5.61 -18.41 -17.34
CA THR A 112 -4.69 -19.53 -17.63
C THR A 112 -4.41 -20.39 -16.41
N GLN A 113 -4.53 -19.83 -15.20
CA GLN A 113 -4.31 -20.56 -13.95
C GLN A 113 -5.26 -20.07 -12.86
N ILE A 114 -5.81 -21.02 -12.10
CA ILE A 114 -6.54 -20.76 -10.85
C ILE A 114 -5.68 -21.27 -9.70
N ARG A 115 -5.46 -20.44 -8.69
CA ARG A 115 -4.81 -20.78 -7.43
C ARG A 115 -5.75 -20.47 -6.27
N ALA A 116 -6.65 -21.40 -5.95
CA ALA A 116 -7.47 -21.30 -4.75
C ALA A 116 -6.66 -21.73 -3.52
N HIS A 117 -6.93 -21.13 -2.36
CA HIS A 117 -6.27 -21.55 -1.12
C HIS A 117 -6.63 -23.01 -0.79
N ALA A 118 -5.60 -23.87 -0.63
CA ALA A 118 -5.80 -25.32 -0.51
C ALA A 118 -6.62 -25.74 0.73
N ALA A 119 -6.60 -24.93 1.79
CA ALA A 119 -7.37 -25.14 3.01
C ALA A 119 -8.73 -24.40 3.03
N TYR A 120 -9.25 -23.96 1.87
CA TYR A 120 -10.58 -23.38 1.79
C TYR A 120 -11.65 -24.35 2.30
N SER A 121 -12.57 -23.85 3.13
CA SER A 121 -13.69 -24.62 3.69
C SER A 121 -15.02 -23.98 3.30
N ASP A 122 -15.87 -24.74 2.62
CA ASP A 122 -17.22 -24.28 2.30
C ASP A 122 -18.13 -24.17 3.51
N GLU A 123 -17.91 -24.98 4.54
CA GLU A 123 -18.74 -24.96 5.75
C GLU A 123 -18.50 -23.69 6.56
N THR A 124 -17.22 -23.34 6.76
CA THR A 124 -16.85 -22.22 7.63
C THR A 124 -16.46 -20.96 6.87
N LYS A 125 -16.43 -21.01 5.53
CA LYS A 125 -15.93 -19.93 4.66
C LYS A 125 -14.51 -19.45 5.03
N ARG A 126 -13.72 -20.34 5.65
CA ARG A 126 -12.34 -20.03 6.04
C ARG A 126 -11.44 -20.16 4.81
N ASN A 127 -10.45 -19.29 4.70
CA ASN A 127 -9.51 -19.25 3.58
C ASN A 127 -10.21 -19.06 2.23
N ASP A 128 -11.25 -18.22 2.20
CA ASP A 128 -12.01 -17.92 1.00
C ASP A 128 -11.28 -16.89 0.11
N ILE A 129 -10.18 -17.34 -0.50
CA ILE A 129 -9.31 -16.54 -1.35
C ILE A 129 -8.75 -17.36 -2.50
N ALA A 130 -8.69 -16.74 -3.68
CA ALA A 130 -8.07 -17.30 -4.87
C ALA A 130 -7.33 -16.22 -5.67
N LEU A 131 -6.30 -16.67 -6.41
CA LEU A 131 -5.62 -15.88 -7.42
C LEU A 131 -5.91 -16.46 -8.81
N LEU A 132 -6.17 -15.58 -9.76
CA LEU A 132 -6.33 -15.91 -11.18
C LEU A 132 -5.17 -15.32 -11.97
N GLN A 133 -4.46 -16.15 -12.72
CA GLN A 133 -3.46 -15.69 -13.67
C GLN A 133 -4.13 -15.46 -15.03
N LEU A 134 -3.90 -14.29 -15.61
CA LEU A 134 -4.47 -13.90 -16.90
C LEU A 134 -3.55 -14.27 -18.06
N ALA A 135 -4.15 -14.64 -19.20
CA ALA A 135 -3.44 -14.98 -20.44
C ALA A 135 -2.57 -13.82 -20.95
N THR A 136 -3.04 -12.58 -20.79
CA THR A 136 -2.33 -11.37 -21.21
C THR A 136 -2.36 -10.32 -20.09
N PRO A 137 -1.30 -9.51 -19.94
CA PRO A 137 -1.31 -8.39 -18.99
C PRO A 137 -2.38 -7.36 -19.36
N LEU A 138 -3.05 -6.86 -18.33
CA LEU A 138 -3.95 -5.71 -18.38
C LEU A 138 -3.17 -4.41 -18.18
N THR A 139 -3.69 -3.32 -18.74
CA THR A 139 -3.10 -1.97 -18.66
C THR A 139 -3.72 -1.11 -17.55
N GLN A 140 -4.83 -1.58 -16.98
CA GLN A 140 -5.48 -0.98 -15.83
C GLN A 140 -4.53 -1.00 -14.62
N PRO A 141 -4.55 0.04 -13.77
CA PRO A 141 -3.72 0.08 -12.57
C PRO A 141 -4.07 -1.08 -11.64
N ALA A 142 -3.05 -1.71 -11.07
CA ALA A 142 -3.21 -2.67 -10.00
C ALA A 142 -3.48 -1.96 -8.67
N MET A 143 -4.35 -2.54 -7.85
CA MET A 143 -4.65 -2.06 -6.51
C MET A 143 -3.48 -2.35 -5.57
N ALA A 144 -3.13 -1.40 -4.72
CA ALA A 144 -2.18 -1.64 -3.64
C ALA A 144 -2.75 -2.67 -2.66
N ILE A 145 -2.01 -3.74 -2.38
CA ILE A 145 -2.42 -4.79 -1.44
C ILE A 145 -2.00 -4.38 -0.04
N ALA A 146 -2.88 -4.53 0.96
CA ALA A 146 -2.52 -4.35 2.36
C ALA A 146 -1.24 -5.14 2.73
N GLY A 147 -0.37 -4.51 3.54
CA GLY A 147 0.88 -5.09 4.01
C GLY A 147 1.07 -4.83 5.51
N PRO A 148 2.06 -5.47 6.15
CA PRO A 148 2.37 -5.24 7.55
C PRO A 148 2.61 -3.76 7.83
N GLY A 149 2.10 -3.26 8.96
CA GLY A 149 2.19 -1.85 9.36
C GLY A 149 1.04 -0.97 8.86
N LEU A 150 0.14 -1.51 8.02
CA LEU A 150 -1.06 -0.79 7.56
C LEU A 150 -2.31 -1.07 8.41
N GLU A 151 -2.22 -1.92 9.43
CA GLU A 151 -3.29 -2.20 10.39
C GLU A 151 -3.92 -0.93 11.00
N PRO A 152 -3.16 0.14 11.31
CA PRO A 152 -3.74 1.38 11.82
C PRO A 152 -4.68 2.11 10.84
N LEU A 153 -4.72 1.74 9.55
CA LEU A 153 -5.59 2.39 8.55
C LEU A 153 -7.06 2.02 8.71
N TRP A 154 -7.39 0.95 9.44
CA TRP A 154 -8.77 0.45 9.55
C TRP A 154 -9.22 0.28 11.01
N PRO A 155 -9.25 1.37 11.80
CA PRO A 155 -9.79 1.31 13.15
C PRO A 155 -11.26 0.90 13.15
N VAL A 156 -11.72 0.28 14.24
CA VAL A 156 -13.15 -0.03 14.45
C VAL A 156 -13.99 1.25 14.28
N GLY A 157 -15.06 1.14 13.50
CA GLY A 157 -15.93 2.27 13.14
C GLY A 157 -15.40 3.16 12.01
N GLY A 158 -14.16 2.93 11.54
CA GLY A 158 -13.63 3.56 10.34
C GLY A 158 -14.40 3.14 9.08
N THR A 159 -14.25 3.91 8.00
CA THR A 159 -14.96 3.65 6.74
C THR A 159 -14.11 2.79 5.82
N ALA A 160 -14.67 1.67 5.39
CA ALA A 160 -14.20 0.89 4.24
C ALA A 160 -15.14 1.12 3.05
N HIS A 161 -14.62 0.92 1.85
CA HIS A 161 -15.34 1.09 0.59
C HIS A 161 -15.40 -0.24 -0.16
N ALA A 162 -16.55 -0.55 -0.73
CA ALA A 162 -16.73 -1.71 -1.60
C ALA A 162 -17.40 -1.29 -2.90
N ALA A 163 -17.11 -2.01 -3.98
CA ALA A 163 -17.71 -1.76 -5.28
C ALA A 163 -17.88 -3.04 -6.11
N GLY A 164 -18.85 -3.01 -7.02
CA GLY A 164 -19.16 -4.14 -7.88
C GLY A 164 -20.40 -3.96 -8.73
N TRP A 165 -20.86 -5.07 -9.29
CA TRP A 165 -22.09 -5.19 -10.08
C TRP A 165 -23.06 -6.20 -9.46
N GLY A 166 -22.90 -6.50 -8.18
CA GLY A 166 -23.78 -7.40 -7.46
C GLY A 166 -25.19 -6.87 -7.28
N ALA A 167 -26.09 -7.79 -6.91
CA ALA A 167 -27.49 -7.55 -6.70
C ALA A 167 -27.72 -6.45 -5.68
N VAL A 168 -28.69 -5.59 -5.94
CA VAL A 168 -28.97 -4.41 -5.11
C VAL A 168 -29.88 -4.73 -3.92
N ALA A 169 -30.30 -5.99 -3.81
CA ALA A 169 -31.10 -6.62 -2.78
C ALA A 169 -30.97 -8.15 -2.92
N GLU A 170 -31.22 -8.89 -1.85
CA GLU A 170 -31.06 -10.36 -1.80
C GLU A 170 -31.79 -11.12 -2.92
N SER A 171 -32.91 -10.58 -3.41
CA SER A 171 -33.69 -11.11 -4.55
C SER A 171 -33.88 -10.07 -5.66
N GLY A 172 -32.93 -9.16 -5.84
CA GLY A 172 -33.02 -8.03 -6.77
C GLY A 172 -32.38 -8.27 -8.16
N SER A 173 -32.66 -7.37 -9.10
CA SER A 173 -31.96 -7.32 -10.39
C SER A 173 -30.52 -6.82 -10.22
N TYR A 174 -29.60 -7.40 -10.95
CA TYR A 174 -28.22 -6.92 -11.06
C TYR A 174 -28.18 -5.57 -11.79
N PRO A 175 -27.46 -4.57 -11.27
CA PRO A 175 -27.28 -3.31 -11.96
C PRO A 175 -26.30 -3.50 -13.12
N THR A 176 -26.59 -2.91 -14.28
CA THR A 176 -25.63 -2.89 -15.39
C THR A 176 -24.47 -1.94 -15.11
N ARG A 177 -24.74 -0.82 -14.44
CA ARG A 177 -23.76 0.20 -14.05
C ARG A 177 -23.17 -0.11 -12.68
N MET A 178 -21.86 0.02 -12.57
CA MET A 178 -21.09 -0.20 -11.35
C MET A 178 -21.62 0.64 -10.20
N ARG A 179 -21.58 0.05 -9.00
CA ARG A 179 -22.04 0.66 -7.77
C ARG A 179 -20.94 0.63 -6.73
N GLU A 180 -21.00 1.57 -5.79
CA GLU A 180 -20.10 1.64 -4.64
C GLU A 180 -20.86 1.93 -3.34
N VAL A 181 -20.29 1.50 -2.22
CA VAL A 181 -20.88 1.66 -0.89
C VAL A 181 -19.81 1.88 0.17
N ASP A 182 -20.14 2.71 1.15
CA ASP A 182 -19.36 2.93 2.35
C ASP A 182 -19.87 2.01 3.47
N LEU A 183 -18.95 1.31 4.10
CA LEU A 183 -19.22 0.30 5.11
C LEU A 183 -18.41 0.62 6.37
N PRO A 184 -19.07 0.82 7.53
CA PRO A 184 -18.33 0.98 8.77
C PRO A 184 -17.68 -0.34 9.17
N LEU A 185 -16.42 -0.30 9.56
CA LEU A 185 -15.67 -1.45 10.04
C LEU A 185 -16.18 -1.90 11.41
N VAL A 186 -16.31 -3.20 11.58
CA VAL A 186 -16.90 -3.83 12.76
C VAL A 186 -15.82 -4.53 13.57
N ALA A 187 -15.81 -4.32 14.88
CA ALA A 187 -14.89 -5.02 15.78
C ALA A 187 -15.10 -6.55 15.73
N ASP A 188 -14.00 -7.31 15.80
CA ASP A 188 -14.03 -8.78 15.78
C ASP A 188 -14.96 -9.37 16.84
N SER A 189 -14.96 -8.80 18.05
CA SER A 189 -15.82 -9.25 19.15
C SER A 189 -17.31 -9.06 18.83
N VAL A 190 -17.66 -7.95 18.17
CA VAL A 190 -19.03 -7.69 17.71
C VAL A 190 -19.39 -8.64 16.58
N CYS A 191 -18.49 -8.84 15.61
CA CYS A 191 -18.76 -9.74 14.50
C CYS A 191 -18.89 -11.21 14.93
N ALA A 192 -18.00 -11.68 15.81
CA ALA A 192 -18.05 -13.01 16.38
C ALA A 192 -19.35 -13.27 17.16
N ALA A 193 -19.98 -12.23 17.73
CA ALA A 193 -21.28 -12.37 18.38
C ALA A 193 -22.46 -12.52 17.38
N ARG A 194 -22.24 -12.34 16.07
CA ARG A 194 -23.29 -12.40 15.02
C ARG A 194 -23.24 -13.68 14.19
N TYR A 195 -22.14 -14.41 14.26
CA TYR A 195 -21.84 -15.61 13.47
C TYR A 195 -21.38 -16.75 14.38
N THR A 196 -21.68 -17.99 13.99
CA THR A 196 -21.31 -19.18 14.78
C THR A 196 -19.80 -19.38 14.88
N VAL A 197 -19.06 -19.02 13.82
CA VAL A 197 -17.60 -19.11 13.73
C VAL A 197 -17.07 -17.92 12.94
N ILE A 198 -16.09 -17.19 13.50
CA ILE A 198 -15.32 -16.14 12.83
C ILE A 198 -13.84 -16.35 13.14
N TYR A 199 -13.00 -16.21 12.12
CA TYR A 199 -11.55 -16.30 12.23
C TYR A 199 -10.96 -14.89 12.17
N ALA A 200 -10.89 -14.20 13.30
CA ALA A 200 -10.52 -12.79 13.41
C ALA A 200 -9.22 -12.39 12.70
N ALA A 201 -8.21 -13.27 12.63
CA ALA A 201 -6.94 -12.99 11.95
C ALA A 201 -6.98 -13.17 10.41
N GLN A 202 -8.13 -13.58 9.88
CA GLN A 202 -8.30 -14.01 8.49
C GLN A 202 -9.60 -13.47 7.86
N GLN A 203 -10.45 -12.84 8.67
CA GLN A 203 -11.78 -12.38 8.30
C GLN A 203 -12.03 -11.06 9.01
N VAL A 204 -12.53 -10.10 8.25
CA VAL A 204 -12.95 -8.79 8.76
C VAL A 204 -14.42 -8.57 8.43
N CYS A 205 -15.12 -7.84 9.29
CA CYS A 205 -16.53 -7.53 9.09
C CYS A 205 -16.73 -6.04 8.86
N ALA A 206 -17.63 -5.72 7.94
CA ALA A 206 -17.98 -4.35 7.61
C ALA A 206 -19.48 -4.25 7.32
N GLY A 207 -20.07 -3.11 7.68
CA GLY A 207 -21.50 -2.86 7.52
C GLY A 207 -22.14 -2.35 8.80
N ASN A 208 -23.30 -1.71 8.66
CA ASN A 208 -23.99 -1.11 9.80
C ASN A 208 -24.71 -2.19 10.62
N VAL A 209 -24.11 -2.59 11.74
CA VAL A 209 -24.62 -3.66 12.60
C VAL A 209 -25.94 -3.28 13.26
N GLU A 210 -26.20 -2.00 13.55
CA GLU A 210 -27.41 -1.60 14.29
C GLU A 210 -28.62 -1.43 13.38
N SER A 211 -28.47 -0.66 12.29
CA SER A 211 -29.57 -0.36 11.39
C SER A 211 -29.62 -1.25 10.15
N GLY A 212 -28.57 -2.03 9.88
CA GLY A 212 -28.39 -2.64 8.57
C GLY A 212 -28.37 -1.58 7.47
N GLY A 213 -28.92 -1.91 6.32
CA GLY A 213 -29.17 -0.97 5.23
C GLY A 213 -27.97 -0.67 4.34
N VAL A 214 -26.75 -1.07 4.71
CA VAL A 214 -25.56 -1.06 3.85
C VAL A 214 -24.83 -2.41 3.84
N ASP A 215 -24.53 -2.96 2.66
CA ASP A 215 -23.76 -4.19 2.49
C ASP A 215 -23.35 -4.46 1.03
N THR A 216 -22.40 -5.38 0.82
CA THR A 216 -22.21 -6.05 -0.48
C THR A 216 -23.21 -7.20 -0.63
N CYS A 217 -23.47 -7.65 -1.86
CA CYS A 217 -24.48 -8.69 -2.08
C CYS A 217 -24.10 -9.66 -3.20
N GLN A 218 -25.06 -10.49 -3.63
CA GLN A 218 -24.83 -11.55 -4.61
C GLN A 218 -24.20 -11.00 -5.88
N GLY A 219 -23.10 -11.59 -6.36
CA GLY A 219 -22.37 -11.11 -7.54
C GLY A 219 -21.25 -10.10 -7.24
N ASP A 220 -21.18 -9.53 -6.03
CA ASP A 220 -20.00 -8.79 -5.54
C ASP A 220 -18.94 -9.71 -4.93
N SER A 221 -19.26 -10.99 -4.74
CA SER A 221 -18.35 -12.01 -4.22
C SER A 221 -16.98 -11.96 -4.88
N GLY A 222 -15.92 -11.93 -4.08
CA GLY A 222 -14.53 -11.77 -4.53
C GLY A 222 -14.12 -10.34 -4.90
N GLY A 223 -15.07 -9.41 -4.96
CA GLY A 223 -14.82 -7.97 -5.17
C GLY A 223 -14.08 -7.31 -4.00
N PRO A 224 -13.56 -6.09 -4.22
CA PRO A 224 -12.72 -5.40 -3.26
C PRO A 224 -13.48 -4.88 -2.05
N LEU A 225 -12.85 -4.99 -0.88
CA LEU A 225 -13.05 -4.10 0.26
C LEU A 225 -11.76 -3.29 0.45
N THR A 226 -11.84 -1.96 0.37
CA THR A 226 -10.69 -1.07 0.45
C THR A 226 -10.79 -0.07 1.60
N VAL A 227 -9.65 0.36 2.11
CA VAL A 227 -9.54 1.59 2.89
C VAL A 227 -8.68 2.61 2.17
N THR A 228 -8.64 3.83 2.68
CA THR A 228 -7.83 4.91 2.13
C THR A 228 -6.57 5.13 2.99
N ASP A 229 -5.40 5.17 2.36
CA ASP A 229 -4.16 5.50 3.05
C ASP A 229 -4.06 7.01 3.40
N THR A 230 -3.02 7.40 4.14
CA THR A 230 -2.81 8.80 4.54
C THR A 230 -2.57 9.75 3.35
N ALA A 231 -2.25 9.22 2.17
CA ALA A 231 -2.08 9.97 0.93
C ALA A 231 -3.36 9.99 0.07
N GLY A 232 -4.49 9.45 0.56
CA GLY A 232 -5.76 9.45 -0.17
C GLY A 232 -5.89 8.33 -1.21
N ARG A 233 -5.04 7.30 -1.18
CA ARG A 233 -5.04 6.21 -2.16
C ARG A 233 -5.76 4.97 -1.62
N PRO A 234 -6.50 4.24 -2.47
CA PRO A 234 -7.15 3.01 -2.04
C PRO A 234 -6.14 1.88 -1.82
N VAL A 235 -6.35 1.12 -0.75
CA VAL A 235 -5.59 -0.07 -0.37
C VAL A 235 -6.56 -1.23 -0.18
N LEU A 236 -6.30 -2.36 -0.85
CA LEU A 236 -7.09 -3.58 -0.74
C LEU A 236 -6.90 -4.20 0.64
N MET A 237 -7.94 -4.08 1.46
CA MET A 237 -8.01 -4.60 2.82
C MET A 237 -8.65 -5.99 2.86
N GLY A 238 -9.63 -6.24 2.00
CA GLY A 238 -10.37 -7.50 2.00
C GLY A 238 -10.97 -7.88 0.65
N ALA A 239 -11.49 -9.09 0.59
CA ALA A 239 -12.28 -9.60 -0.54
C ALA A 239 -13.65 -10.08 -0.04
N THR A 240 -14.72 -9.68 -0.73
CA THR A 240 -16.10 -10.05 -0.38
C THR A 240 -16.27 -11.57 -0.32
N SER A 241 -16.72 -12.11 0.82
CA SER A 241 -16.78 -13.56 1.03
C SER A 241 -18.21 -14.06 1.29
N TYR A 242 -18.85 -13.66 2.38
CA TYR A 242 -20.21 -14.12 2.72
C TYR A 242 -20.94 -13.16 3.66
N GLY A 243 -22.24 -13.41 3.83
CA GLY A 243 -23.11 -12.74 4.80
C GLY A 243 -24.33 -13.61 5.11
N SER A 244 -25.11 -13.24 6.12
CA SER A 244 -26.43 -13.84 6.39
C SER A 244 -27.53 -12.93 5.85
N GLY A 245 -27.73 -12.97 4.53
CA GLY A 245 -28.50 -11.95 3.80
C GLY A 245 -27.67 -10.69 3.54
N CYS A 246 -28.22 -9.75 2.78
CA CYS A 246 -27.54 -8.49 2.45
C CYS A 246 -28.14 -7.35 3.26
N ALA A 247 -27.31 -6.69 4.06
CA ALA A 247 -27.65 -5.48 4.82
C ALA A 247 -28.76 -5.64 5.87
N PHE A 248 -28.91 -6.83 6.44
CA PHE A 248 -29.81 -7.00 7.56
C PHE A 248 -29.25 -6.40 8.85
N PRO A 249 -30.09 -5.75 9.67
CA PRO A 249 -29.70 -5.37 11.02
C PRO A 249 -29.09 -6.56 11.78
N GLY A 250 -27.96 -6.33 12.42
CA GLY A 250 -27.22 -7.32 13.19
C GLY A 250 -26.38 -8.29 12.37
N LYS A 251 -26.34 -8.18 11.03
CA LYS A 251 -25.64 -9.10 10.13
C LYS A 251 -24.67 -8.34 9.21
N PRO A 252 -23.50 -7.92 9.72
CA PRO A 252 -22.50 -7.29 8.86
C PRO A 252 -21.95 -8.29 7.84
N GLY A 253 -21.57 -7.82 6.65
CA GLY A 253 -20.87 -8.64 5.66
C GLY A 253 -19.51 -9.09 6.19
N VAL A 254 -19.08 -10.28 5.78
CA VAL A 254 -17.78 -10.87 6.12
C VAL A 254 -16.90 -10.92 4.88
N TYR A 255 -15.69 -10.43 5.04
CA TYR A 255 -14.69 -10.30 3.99
C TYR A 255 -13.45 -11.08 4.41
N THR A 256 -12.79 -11.73 3.45
CA THR A 256 -11.48 -12.32 3.70
C THR A 256 -10.47 -11.20 3.92
N GLU A 257 -9.80 -11.18 5.06
CA GLU A 257 -8.81 -10.15 5.41
C GLU A 257 -7.50 -10.40 4.64
N VAL A 258 -7.22 -9.55 3.65
CA VAL A 258 -6.13 -9.74 2.69
C VAL A 258 -4.76 -9.71 3.35
N LEU A 259 -4.58 -8.90 4.40
CA LEU A 259 -3.34 -8.84 5.16
C LEU A 259 -2.96 -10.20 5.76
N GLY A 260 -3.95 -10.93 6.31
CA GLY A 260 -3.75 -12.28 6.84
C GLY A 260 -3.27 -13.31 5.81
N TYR A 261 -3.39 -13.01 4.51
CA TYR A 261 -2.92 -13.87 3.41
C TYR A 261 -1.76 -13.25 2.63
N ARG A 262 -1.14 -12.17 3.10
CA ARG A 262 -0.08 -11.45 2.36
C ARG A 262 1.03 -12.37 1.86
N ALA A 263 1.56 -13.23 2.71
CA ALA A 263 2.62 -14.17 2.34
C ALA A 263 2.15 -15.18 1.27
N TRP A 264 0.90 -15.67 1.38
CA TRP A 264 0.32 -16.58 0.40
C TRP A 264 0.08 -15.88 -0.95
N ILE A 265 -0.36 -14.62 -0.94
CA ILE A 265 -0.56 -13.80 -2.13
C ILE A 265 0.77 -13.58 -2.84
N ASP A 266 1.78 -13.08 -2.12
CA ASP A 266 3.10 -12.78 -2.68
C ASP A 266 3.72 -14.06 -3.30
N ALA A 267 3.67 -15.20 -2.59
CA ALA A 267 4.13 -16.48 -3.14
C ALA A 267 3.32 -16.93 -4.37
N GLY A 268 2.01 -16.71 -4.35
CA GLY A 268 1.10 -17.08 -5.43
C GLY A 268 1.36 -16.34 -6.73
N ILE A 269 1.66 -15.05 -6.65
CA ILE A 269 1.94 -14.18 -7.81
C ILE A 269 3.43 -14.16 -8.20
N GLY A 270 4.30 -14.84 -7.46
CA GLY A 270 5.75 -14.85 -7.69
C GLY A 270 6.45 -13.56 -7.28
N TRP A 271 5.85 -12.81 -6.36
CA TRP A 271 6.43 -11.62 -5.77
C TRP A 271 7.44 -11.99 -4.71
N THR A 272 8.62 -11.39 -4.80
CA THR A 272 9.67 -11.47 -3.81
C THR A 272 9.95 -10.06 -3.32
N ARG A 273 9.87 -9.83 -2.01
CA ARG A 273 10.33 -8.60 -1.39
C ARG A 273 11.78 -8.82 -1.02
N ALA A 274 12.66 -8.02 -1.59
CA ALA A 274 14.08 -8.07 -1.31
C ALA A 274 14.66 -6.66 -1.37
N ALA A 275 15.68 -6.43 -0.55
CA ALA A 275 16.47 -5.23 -0.58
C ALA A 275 17.94 -5.59 -0.71
N THR A 276 18.68 -4.75 -1.42
CA THR A 276 20.15 -4.78 -1.47
C THR A 276 20.67 -3.44 -1.04
N THR A 277 21.69 -3.43 -0.19
CA THR A 277 22.45 -2.23 0.11
C THR A 277 23.62 -2.11 -0.86
N ASP A 278 24.04 -0.89 -1.17
CA ASP A 278 25.21 -0.63 -2.01
C ASP A 278 26.52 -1.06 -1.34
N ARG A 279 26.50 -1.23 -0.01
CA ARG A 279 27.64 -1.68 0.81
C ARG A 279 27.19 -2.67 1.88
N GLU A 280 28.03 -3.66 2.16
CA GLU A 280 27.85 -4.58 3.28
C GLU A 280 28.45 -4.02 4.58
N GLN A 281 29.49 -3.19 4.46
CA GLN A 281 30.18 -2.54 5.58
C GLN A 281 30.57 -1.09 5.25
N VAL A 282 30.56 -0.24 6.28
CA VAL A 282 31.02 1.15 6.24
C VAL A 282 32.08 1.36 7.32
N SER A 283 33.22 1.91 6.94
CA SER A 283 34.33 2.19 7.87
C SER A 283 34.60 3.68 7.95
N PHE A 284 34.78 4.18 9.17
CA PHE A 284 35.05 5.58 9.46
C PHE A 284 36.47 5.78 10.01
N ALA A 285 37.11 6.84 9.56
CA ALA A 285 38.40 7.31 10.10
C ALA A 285 38.19 8.49 11.07
N ALA A 286 39.02 8.56 12.10
CA ALA A 286 39.08 9.63 13.08
C ALA A 286 39.93 10.83 12.58
N PRO A 287 39.86 12.04 13.19
CA PRO A 287 39.10 12.45 14.40
C PRO A 287 37.69 12.99 14.13
N ALA A 288 37.35 13.34 12.88
CA ALA A 288 36.02 13.76 12.47
C ALA A 288 35.62 12.92 11.26
N SER A 289 34.71 11.98 11.49
CA SER A 289 34.33 11.03 10.46
C SER A 289 33.42 11.70 9.44
N ALA A 290 33.88 11.76 8.18
CA ALA A 290 33.09 12.28 7.07
C ALA A 290 31.76 11.53 6.98
N VAL A 291 30.70 12.27 6.63
CA VAL A 291 29.36 11.71 6.39
C VAL A 291 29.49 10.62 5.32
N GLN A 292 29.00 9.42 5.64
CA GLN A 292 28.90 8.31 4.70
C GLN A 292 27.45 8.11 4.31
N THR A 293 27.19 7.89 3.03
CA THR A 293 25.85 7.58 2.52
C THR A 293 25.75 6.09 2.28
N VAL A 294 24.68 5.47 2.80
CA VAL A 294 24.28 4.10 2.51
C VAL A 294 23.01 4.14 1.71
N THR A 295 22.97 3.43 0.59
CA THR A 295 21.82 3.37 -0.31
C THR A 295 21.20 1.98 -0.26
N LEU A 296 19.89 1.92 -0.09
CA LEU A 296 19.11 0.70 -0.14
C LEU A 296 18.24 0.72 -1.39
N THR A 297 18.31 -0.36 -2.17
CA THR A 297 17.51 -0.57 -3.38
C THR A 297 16.51 -1.70 -3.17
N ALA A 298 15.26 -1.50 -3.59
CA ALA A 298 14.27 -2.57 -3.67
C ALA A 298 14.62 -3.50 -4.85
N SER A 299 15.30 -4.60 -4.55
CA SER A 299 15.85 -5.56 -5.53
C SER A 299 14.92 -6.73 -5.85
N GLY A 300 13.78 -6.81 -5.15
CA GLY A 300 12.75 -7.82 -5.37
C GLY A 300 11.87 -7.56 -6.60
N THR A 301 10.87 -8.42 -6.79
CA THR A 301 9.83 -8.30 -7.83
C THR A 301 8.56 -7.62 -7.33
N ALA A 302 8.57 -7.05 -6.13
CA ALA A 302 7.44 -6.35 -5.52
C ALA A 302 7.88 -5.05 -4.84
N PRO A 303 6.99 -4.04 -4.72
CA PRO A 303 7.28 -2.83 -3.96
C PRO A 303 7.61 -3.16 -2.50
N LEU A 304 8.63 -2.50 -1.96
CA LEU A 304 9.18 -2.72 -0.63
C LEU A 304 8.75 -1.60 0.32
N ALA A 305 8.11 -1.91 1.44
CA ALA A 305 7.78 -0.93 2.46
C ALA A 305 8.80 -0.97 3.60
N LEU A 306 9.43 0.16 3.88
CA LEU A 306 10.38 0.33 4.98
C LEU A 306 9.67 0.99 6.15
N ALA A 307 9.73 0.35 7.32
CA ALA A 307 9.15 0.86 8.55
C ALA A 307 10.10 1.87 9.21
N SER A 308 11.37 1.50 9.38
CA SER A 308 12.34 2.31 10.14
C SER A 308 13.79 2.00 9.77
N VAL A 309 14.66 2.98 9.95
CA VAL A 309 16.11 2.81 9.96
C VAL A 309 16.64 3.14 11.36
N ALA A 310 17.48 2.26 11.91
CA ALA A 310 18.05 2.43 13.23
C ALA A 310 19.47 1.91 13.31
N VAL A 311 20.30 2.55 14.14
CA VAL A 311 21.60 2.02 14.53
C VAL A 311 21.43 1.26 15.86
N GLY A 312 21.90 0.02 15.89
CA GLY A 312 21.96 -0.81 17.08
C GLY A 312 23.32 -1.46 17.27
N GLY A 313 23.45 -2.29 18.30
CA GLY A 313 24.70 -2.98 18.63
C GLY A 313 25.45 -2.35 19.81
N ARG A 314 26.64 -2.88 20.09
CA ARG A 314 27.42 -2.58 21.30
C ARG A 314 27.81 -1.11 21.41
N ASP A 315 28.31 -0.53 20.32
CA ASP A 315 28.85 0.84 20.31
C ASP A 315 27.92 1.81 19.55
N ALA A 316 26.62 1.49 19.47
CA ALA A 316 25.62 2.26 18.71
C ALA A 316 25.63 3.77 19.04
N ALA A 317 25.89 4.14 20.30
CA ALA A 317 25.95 5.53 20.74
C ALA A 317 27.08 6.35 20.08
N GLN A 318 28.05 5.69 19.43
CA GLN A 318 29.12 6.34 18.68
C GLN A 318 28.78 6.59 17.21
N PHE A 319 27.60 6.17 16.75
CA PHE A 319 27.16 6.36 15.37
C PHE A 319 25.80 7.03 15.36
N SER A 320 25.59 7.95 14.43
CA SER A 320 24.32 8.66 14.29
C SER A 320 23.83 8.62 12.85
N VAL A 321 22.54 8.35 12.69
CA VAL A 321 21.83 8.51 11.41
C VAL A 321 21.54 10.00 11.23
N GLY A 322 21.91 10.54 10.08
CA GLY A 322 21.60 11.90 9.66
C GLY A 322 20.32 11.93 8.81
N ASP A 323 20.41 12.47 7.61
CA ASP A 323 19.34 12.45 6.61
C ASP A 323 18.85 11.02 6.37
N ASP A 324 17.56 10.79 6.60
CA ASP A 324 16.90 9.50 6.44
C ASP A 324 15.80 9.59 5.37
N GLY A 325 16.12 9.17 4.16
CA GLY A 325 15.15 9.06 3.07
C GLY A 325 14.48 7.68 2.96
N CYS A 326 14.72 6.79 3.93
CA CYS A 326 14.30 5.39 3.87
C CYS A 326 13.18 5.05 4.86
N SER A 327 13.20 5.58 6.08
CA SER A 327 12.16 5.30 7.07
C SER A 327 10.77 5.69 6.56
N GLN A 328 9.77 4.86 6.89
CA GLN A 328 8.35 5.08 6.55
C GLN A 328 8.11 5.33 5.05
N THR A 329 8.94 4.74 4.19
CA THR A 329 8.89 4.93 2.73
C THR A 329 8.52 3.63 2.03
N ALA A 330 7.67 3.71 1.01
CA ALA A 330 7.39 2.61 0.09
C ALA A 330 8.21 2.80 -1.19
N LEU A 331 9.17 1.91 -1.43
CA LEU A 331 10.00 1.88 -2.61
C LEU A 331 9.33 1.08 -3.73
N PRO A 332 9.08 1.67 -4.91
CA PRO A 332 8.76 0.92 -6.11
C PRO A 332 9.86 -0.08 -6.46
N ILE A 333 9.51 -1.06 -7.31
CA ILE A 333 10.46 -2.06 -7.81
C ILE A 333 11.65 -1.35 -8.48
N GLY A 334 12.88 -1.65 -8.04
CA GLY A 334 14.11 -1.06 -8.56
C GLY A 334 14.41 0.36 -8.06
N ALA A 335 13.51 0.99 -7.30
CA ALA A 335 13.77 2.29 -6.69
C ALA A 335 14.72 2.17 -5.49
N SER A 336 15.36 3.28 -5.14
CA SER A 336 16.30 3.35 -4.02
C SER A 336 15.98 4.51 -3.09
N CYS A 337 16.36 4.36 -1.82
CA CYS A 337 16.46 5.43 -0.85
C CYS A 337 17.88 5.45 -0.28
N SER A 338 18.25 6.56 0.37
CA SER A 338 19.55 6.68 1.02
C SER A 338 19.39 7.20 2.44
N VAL A 339 20.30 6.78 3.30
CA VAL A 339 20.50 7.34 4.63
C VAL A 339 21.95 7.78 4.79
N THR A 340 22.18 8.83 5.55
CA THR A 340 23.52 9.26 5.91
C THR A 340 23.86 8.79 7.32
N VAL A 341 25.12 8.43 7.53
CA VAL A 341 25.65 7.97 8.82
C VAL A 341 26.95 8.70 9.10
N THR A 342 27.09 9.14 10.35
CA THR A 342 28.33 9.69 10.90
C THR A 342 28.78 8.87 12.09
N ALA A 343 30.08 8.94 12.41
CA ALA A 343 30.67 8.32 13.58
C ALA A 343 31.38 9.37 14.44
N ALA A 344 31.35 9.17 15.75
CA ALA A 344 32.16 9.86 16.76
C ALA A 344 33.05 8.81 17.45
N PRO A 345 34.14 8.38 16.81
CA PRO A 345 34.93 7.24 17.25
C PRO A 345 35.57 7.49 18.63
N SER A 346 35.61 6.45 19.47
CA SER A 346 36.36 6.53 20.73
C SER A 346 37.86 6.78 20.50
N VAL A 347 38.54 7.39 21.47
CA VAL A 347 40.00 7.58 21.40
C VAL A 347 40.80 6.35 21.84
N THR A 348 40.15 5.32 22.38
CA THR A 348 40.82 4.20 23.08
C THR A 348 40.64 2.84 22.40
N ALA A 349 39.63 2.66 21.55
CA ALA A 349 39.35 1.37 20.92
C ALA A 349 38.55 1.49 19.61
N ASP A 350 38.71 0.50 18.74
CA ASP A 350 37.80 0.28 17.60
C ASP A 350 36.36 0.16 18.11
N SER A 351 35.42 0.69 17.33
CA SER A 351 34.00 0.71 17.69
C SER A 351 33.15 0.12 16.58
N SER A 352 32.13 -0.64 16.95
CA SER A 352 31.29 -1.41 16.04
C SER A 352 29.80 -1.26 16.33
N ALA A 353 29.03 -1.08 15.26
CA ALA A 353 27.58 -1.00 15.33
C ALA A 353 26.95 -1.60 14.07
N THR A 354 25.62 -1.66 14.04
CA THR A 354 24.86 -2.18 12.91
C THR A 354 23.78 -1.18 12.53
N LEU A 355 23.81 -0.71 11.29
CA LEU A 355 22.72 0.05 10.68
C LEU A 355 21.69 -0.94 10.16
N THR A 356 20.47 -0.88 10.66
CA THR A 356 19.39 -1.82 10.32
C THR A 356 18.26 -1.08 9.62
N PHE A 357 17.85 -1.60 8.47
CA PHE A 357 16.67 -1.18 7.72
C PHE A 357 15.57 -2.21 7.95
N SER A 358 14.55 -1.85 8.70
CA SER A 358 13.40 -2.71 9.01
C SER A 358 12.26 -2.44 8.04
N GLY A 359 11.60 -3.49 7.57
CA GLY A 359 10.52 -3.39 6.59
C GLY A 359 9.79 -4.70 6.36
N ASP A 360 8.99 -4.76 5.32
CA ASP A 360 8.14 -5.91 5.00
C ASP A 360 8.84 -6.99 4.13
N MET A 361 10.17 -7.01 4.14
CA MET A 361 10.95 -8.12 3.60
C MET A 361 10.69 -9.40 4.42
N PRO A 362 10.83 -10.60 3.84
CA PRO A 362 10.65 -11.86 4.57
C PRO A 362 11.58 -12.00 5.78
N SER A 363 12.77 -11.40 5.74
CA SER A 363 13.72 -11.35 6.85
C SER A 363 13.34 -10.33 7.94
N GLY A 364 12.33 -9.50 7.72
CA GLY A 364 11.94 -8.37 8.58
C GLY A 364 12.91 -7.17 8.53
N SER A 365 14.18 -7.41 8.21
CA SER A 365 15.19 -6.36 8.08
C SER A 365 16.36 -6.75 7.18
N THR A 366 17.11 -5.75 6.71
CA THR A 366 18.47 -5.89 6.17
C THR A 366 19.42 -4.94 6.90
N ALA A 367 20.72 -5.23 6.91
CA ALA A 367 21.66 -4.50 7.75
C ALA A 367 23.02 -4.28 7.11
N VAL A 368 23.70 -3.22 7.54
CA VAL A 368 25.07 -2.85 7.16
C VAL A 368 25.92 -2.73 8.42
N THR A 369 27.12 -3.32 8.38
CA THR A 369 28.04 -3.23 9.52
C THR A 369 28.73 -1.87 9.52
N LEU A 370 28.77 -1.21 10.68
CA LEU A 370 29.47 0.05 10.89
C LEU A 370 30.72 -0.21 11.74
N GLY A 371 31.87 0.29 11.28
CA GLY A 371 33.13 0.22 12.01
C GLY A 371 33.82 1.59 12.06
N ALA A 372 34.42 1.92 13.19
CA ALA A 372 35.21 3.14 13.33
C ALA A 372 36.53 2.83 14.05
N ALA A 373 37.64 3.25 13.43
CA ALA A 373 38.97 3.13 14.04
C ALA A 373 39.17 4.24 15.10
N PRO A 374 39.96 4.00 16.16
CA PRO A 374 40.18 4.98 17.20
C PRO A 374 40.92 6.20 16.67
N THR A 375 40.73 7.32 17.36
CA THR A 375 41.54 8.52 17.09
C THR A 375 42.99 8.23 17.43
N ALA A 376 43.89 8.30 16.44
CA ALA A 376 45.31 8.19 16.69
C ALA A 376 45.72 9.27 17.70
N ILE A 377 46.20 8.84 18.86
CA ILE A 377 46.85 9.74 19.81
C ILE A 377 48.15 10.17 19.12
N PRO A 378 48.37 11.47 18.84
CA PRO A 378 49.67 11.91 18.36
C PRO A 378 50.71 11.50 19.40
N ASP A 379 51.71 10.74 18.96
CA ASP A 379 52.83 10.33 19.78
C ASP A 379 53.40 11.59 20.46
N PRO A 380 53.61 11.62 21.80
CA PRO A 380 54.19 12.78 22.44
C PRO A 380 55.52 13.04 21.76
N GLU A 381 55.62 14.19 21.09
CA GLU A 381 56.82 14.68 20.44
C GLU A 381 58.01 14.43 21.37
N GLN A 382 58.88 13.49 21.02
CA GLN A 382 60.15 13.29 21.74
C GLN A 382 60.82 14.66 21.79
N PRO A 383 61.10 15.24 22.97
CA PRO A 383 61.82 16.50 23.06
C PRO A 383 63.14 16.30 22.31
N GLY A 384 63.38 17.10 21.28
CA GLY A 384 64.57 16.98 20.45
C GLY A 384 65.82 16.90 21.33
N ASP A 385 66.70 15.96 21.00
CA ASP A 385 68.01 15.82 21.63
C ASP A 385 68.82 17.10 21.42
N GLY A 386 68.64 18.05 22.33
CA GLY A 386 69.47 19.23 22.49
C GLY A 386 70.83 18.80 23.00
N GLN A 387 71.69 18.37 22.08
CA GLN A 387 73.09 18.09 22.38
C GLN A 387 73.78 19.40 22.79
N PRO A 388 74.46 19.49 23.96
CA PRO A 388 75.20 20.68 24.34
C PRO A 388 76.38 20.90 23.40
N ALA A 389 76.48 22.10 22.82
CA ALA A 389 77.61 22.51 22.00
C ALA A 389 78.89 22.59 22.85
N THR A 390 79.88 21.76 22.52
CA THR A 390 81.28 21.94 22.97
C THR A 390 82.03 22.89 22.03
N PRO A 391 82.86 23.83 22.51
CA PRO A 391 83.59 24.75 21.64
C PRO A 391 84.76 24.05 20.92
N GLY A 392 84.79 24.12 19.59
CA GLY A 392 85.92 23.67 18.77
C GLY A 392 87.00 24.76 18.59
N PRO A 393 88.28 24.39 18.39
CA PRO A 393 89.42 25.31 18.39
C PRO A 393 89.63 26.05 17.05
N ALA A 394 90.42 27.13 17.13
CA ALA A 394 90.73 28.11 16.08
C ALA A 394 91.37 27.54 14.79
N PRO A 395 91.21 28.21 13.63
CA PRO A 395 91.65 27.70 12.33
C PRO A 395 93.17 27.85 12.08
N ALA A 396 93.76 26.83 11.45
CA ALA A 396 95.17 26.79 11.04
C ALA A 396 95.40 27.35 9.61
N GLN A 397 96.54 28.00 9.41
CA GLN A 397 97.02 28.63 8.17
C GLN A 397 97.34 27.64 7.03
N PRO A 398 97.34 28.09 5.76
CA PRO A 398 97.69 27.27 4.59
C PRO A 398 99.21 27.13 4.39
N ALA A 399 99.65 25.92 3.99
CA ALA A 399 101.05 25.57 3.75
C ALA A 399 101.55 25.95 2.35
N ALA A 400 102.83 26.34 2.28
CA ALA A 400 103.59 26.73 1.09
C ALA A 400 104.15 25.52 0.29
N PRO A 401 104.56 25.69 -0.99
CA PRO A 401 104.89 24.58 -1.88
C PRO A 401 106.33 24.07 -1.72
N ALA A 402 106.55 22.78 -2.00
CA ALA A 402 107.84 22.10 -1.92
C ALA A 402 108.62 22.15 -3.25
N PRO A 403 109.98 22.18 -3.24
CA PRO A 403 110.82 22.22 -4.42
C PRO A 403 111.22 20.82 -4.94
N ALA A 404 111.57 20.76 -6.23
CA ALA A 404 111.98 19.60 -7.02
C ALA A 404 113.42 19.10 -6.73
N GLN A 405 113.76 17.87 -7.16
CA GLN A 405 115.08 17.32 -7.61
C GLN A 405 114.97 15.77 -7.88
N PRO A 406 115.95 15.06 -8.51
CA PRO A 406 116.19 14.92 -9.95
C PRO A 406 116.21 13.44 -10.46
N ALA A 407 116.58 13.26 -11.72
CA ALA A 407 116.28 12.17 -12.66
C ALA A 407 117.17 10.90 -12.69
N THR A 408 116.76 9.95 -13.55
CA THR A 408 117.50 8.97 -14.42
C THR A 408 117.38 7.47 -14.09
N PRO A 409 117.65 6.53 -15.04
CA PRO A 409 117.34 6.48 -16.49
C PRO A 409 116.73 5.12 -16.96
N ALA A 410 116.47 5.03 -18.27
CA ALA A 410 115.83 3.95 -19.06
C ALA A 410 116.59 2.59 -19.11
N PRO A 411 116.02 1.54 -19.73
CA PRO A 411 116.05 1.40 -21.20
C PRO A 411 114.70 1.42 -21.90
#